data_AF-A0A1V6HT59-F1
#
_entry.id   AF-A0A1V6HT59-F1
#
_cell.length_a   1.000
_cell.length_b   1.000
_cell.length_c   1.000
_cell.angle_alpha   90.00
_cell.angle_beta   90.00
_cell.angle_gamma   90.00
#
_symmetry.space_group_name_H-M   'P 1'
#
loop_
_entity.id
_entity.type
_entity.pdbx_description
1 polymer ?
#
loop_
_entity_poly.entity_id
_entity_poly.type
_entity_poly.pdbx_seq_one_letter_code
_entity_poly.pdbx_strand_id
1 'polypeptide(L)'
;MIPADVVVVAIGNGPNPIVTQTTPELSTNKWGNIVADPETAKTTMRGVWAGGDIVLGAATVILAMGEGRRAAQSIHEYLTTGVW
;
A
#
# COMPACT_ATOMS: atom_id res chain seq x y z
N MET A 1 19.90 33.01 9.06
CA MET A 1 19.93 32.12 7.88
C MET A 1 21.22 31.33 7.92
N ILE A 2 21.18 30.05 7.55
CA ILE A 2 22.37 29.22 7.40
C ILE A 2 22.75 29.26 5.90
N PRO A 3 23.94 29.76 5.50
CA PRO A 3 24.38 29.74 4.11
C PRO A 3 24.51 28.31 3.57
N ALA A 4 24.00 28.03 2.38
CA ALA A 4 24.10 26.73 1.72
C ALA A 4 24.12 26.88 0.18
N ASP A 5 24.99 26.14 -0.49
CA ASP A 5 25.06 26.10 -1.96
C ASP A 5 24.06 25.09 -2.57
N VAL A 6 23.75 24.02 -1.84
CA VAL A 6 22.80 22.97 -2.24
C VAL A 6 22.00 22.50 -1.02
N VAL A 7 20.71 22.22 -1.24
CA VAL A 7 19.82 21.62 -0.25
C VAL A 7 19.23 20.34 -0.81
N VAL A 8 19.34 19.24 -0.06
CA VAL A 8 18.72 17.95 -0.37
C VAL A 8 17.62 17.68 0.65
N VAL A 9 16.37 17.61 0.17
CA VAL A 9 15.21 17.35 1.03
C VAL A 9 14.94 15.85 1.07
N ALA A 10 15.26 15.21 2.20
CA ALA A 10 15.09 13.78 2.42
C ALA A 10 14.17 13.49 3.63
N ILE A 11 13.03 14.18 3.71
CA ILE A 11 12.07 14.09 4.83
C ILE A 11 11.10 12.90 4.71
N GLY A 12 11.29 12.04 3.70
CA GLY A 12 10.45 10.88 3.42
C GLY A 12 9.50 11.08 2.24
N ASN A 13 8.63 10.09 2.04
CA ASN A 13 7.67 10.02 0.95
C ASN A 13 6.25 9.77 1.48
N GLY A 14 5.26 10.18 0.68
CA GLY A 14 3.84 9.90 0.93
C GLY A 14 3.21 9.07 -0.21
N PRO A 15 1.99 8.57 0.01
CA PRO A 15 1.25 7.84 -1.01
C PRO A 15 0.86 8.75 -2.19
N ASN A 16 0.82 8.20 -3.40
CA ASN A 16 0.42 8.95 -4.59
C ASN A 16 -1.11 9.20 -4.57
N PRO A 17 -1.57 10.46 -4.60
CA PRO A 17 -2.99 10.79 -4.46
C PRO A 17 -3.83 10.40 -5.69
N ILE A 18 -3.23 10.16 -6.85
CA ILE A 18 -4.00 9.92 -8.09
C ILE A 18 -4.87 8.67 -7.95
N VAL A 19 -4.28 7.55 -7.51
CA VAL A 19 -5.01 6.27 -7.41
C VAL A 19 -6.16 6.36 -6.41
N THR A 20 -5.92 7.03 -5.28
CA THR A 20 -6.90 7.13 -4.20
C THR A 20 -8.01 8.14 -4.52
N GLN A 21 -7.74 9.15 -5.36
CA GLN A 21 -8.74 10.09 -5.85
C GLN A 21 -9.59 9.55 -7.00
N THR A 22 -9.00 8.73 -7.89
CA THR A 22 -9.71 8.17 -9.05
C THR A 22 -10.43 6.87 -8.75
N THR A 23 -10.14 6.23 -7.61
CA THR A 23 -10.70 4.93 -7.22
C THR A 23 -11.43 5.03 -5.87
N PRO A 24 -12.65 5.61 -5.82
CA PRO A 24 -13.37 5.87 -4.56
C PRO A 24 -13.78 4.61 -3.79
N GLU A 25 -13.81 3.45 -4.45
CA GLU A 25 -14.06 2.15 -3.82
C GLU A 25 -12.89 1.67 -2.95
N LEU A 26 -11.72 2.30 -3.09
CA LEU A 26 -10.50 1.95 -2.41
C LEU A 26 -10.31 2.85 -1.18
N SER A 27 -10.60 2.31 -0.01
CA SER A 27 -10.52 3.05 1.25
C SER A 27 -9.07 3.35 1.61
N THR A 28 -8.87 4.55 2.15
CA THR A 28 -7.57 5.00 2.66
C THR A 28 -7.68 5.44 4.09
N ASN A 29 -6.56 5.36 4.82
CA ASN A 29 -6.46 5.94 6.14
C ASN A 29 -6.25 7.46 6.06
N LYS A 30 -6.18 8.14 7.21
CA LYS A 30 -5.99 9.60 7.27
C LYS A 30 -4.69 10.13 6.64
N TRP A 31 -3.73 9.25 6.33
CA TRP A 31 -2.46 9.58 5.68
C TRP A 31 -2.46 9.26 4.18
N GLY A 32 -3.58 8.75 3.64
CA GLY A 32 -3.72 8.37 2.23
C GLY A 32 -3.20 6.99 1.87
N ASN A 33 -2.72 6.20 2.84
CA ASN A 33 -2.32 4.81 2.61
C ASN A 33 -3.56 3.92 2.42
N ILE A 34 -3.42 2.89 1.60
CA ILE A 34 -4.51 1.97 1.28
C ILE A 34 -4.82 1.11 2.51
N VAL A 35 -6.09 0.99 2.86
CA VAL A 35 -6.55 0.05 3.88
C VAL A 35 -6.65 -1.33 3.25
N ALA A 36 -5.90 -2.28 3.79
CA ALA A 36 -5.91 -3.67 3.40
C ALA A 36 -6.03 -4.58 4.63
N ASP A 37 -6.66 -5.73 4.46
CA ASP A 37 -6.76 -6.76 5.48
C ASP A 37 -5.36 -7.33 5.81
N PRO A 38 -4.96 -7.42 7.09
CA PRO A 38 -3.61 -7.82 7.45
C PRO A 38 -3.29 -9.28 7.17
N GLU A 39 -4.26 -10.17 7.01
CA GLU A 39 -3.99 -11.59 6.75
C GLU A 39 -4.02 -11.90 5.25
N THR A 40 -4.94 -11.25 4.54
CA THR A 40 -5.24 -11.56 3.13
C THR A 40 -4.75 -10.50 2.15
N ALA A 41 -4.36 -9.31 2.62
CA ALA A 41 -4.03 -8.12 1.82
C ALA A 41 -5.19 -7.60 0.94
N LYS A 42 -6.43 -8.08 1.14
CA LYS A 42 -7.62 -7.63 0.40
C LYS A 42 -7.94 -6.18 0.75
N THR A 43 -8.21 -5.38 -0.28
CA THR A 43 -8.69 -4.00 -0.09
C THR A 43 -10.23 -3.97 0.01
N THR A 44 -10.79 -2.78 0.20
CA THR A 44 -12.25 -2.59 0.13
C THR A 44 -12.82 -2.76 -1.27
N MET A 45 -11.98 -2.71 -2.32
CA MET A 45 -12.38 -2.95 -3.69
C MET A 45 -12.22 -4.44 -4.03
N ARG A 46 -13.32 -5.08 -4.42
CA ARG A 46 -13.33 -6.51 -4.74
C ARG A 46 -12.41 -6.81 -5.93
N GLY A 47 -11.61 -7.85 -5.81
CA GLY A 47 -10.60 -8.22 -6.81
C GLY A 47 -9.31 -7.42 -6.73
N VAL A 48 -9.12 -6.58 -5.70
CA VAL A 48 -7.92 -5.75 -5.52
C VAL A 48 -7.26 -5.99 -4.17
N TRP A 49 -5.95 -6.17 -4.21
CA TRP A 49 -5.08 -6.34 -3.06
C TRP A 49 -4.05 -5.22 -2.99
N ALA A 50 -3.54 -4.94 -1.80
CA ALA A 50 -2.47 -3.98 -1.59
C ALA A 50 -1.51 -4.48 -0.51
N GLY A 51 -0.22 -4.19 -0.66
CA GLY A 51 0.82 -4.60 0.27
C GLY A 51 2.08 -3.76 0.14
N GLY A 52 2.96 -3.83 1.13
CA GLY A 52 4.19 -3.02 1.20
C GLY A 52 3.93 -1.59 1.66
N ASP A 53 4.81 -0.66 1.30
CA ASP A 53 4.82 0.71 1.83
C ASP A 53 3.52 1.49 1.58
N ILE A 54 2.76 1.13 0.53
CA ILE A 54 1.47 1.76 0.25
C ILE A 54 0.41 1.47 1.33
N VAL A 55 0.57 0.37 2.08
CA VAL A 55 -0.27 -0.02 3.22
C VAL A 55 0.41 0.33 4.55
N LEU A 56 1.71 0.02 4.68
CA LEU A 56 2.46 0.11 5.94
C LEU A 56 3.00 1.51 6.25
N GLY A 57 3.07 2.41 5.26
CA GLY A 57 3.96 3.58 5.31
C GLY A 57 5.42 3.17 5.08
N ALA A 58 6.37 4.10 5.25
CA ALA A 58 7.79 3.83 5.04
C ALA A 58 8.28 2.66 5.92
N ALA A 59 8.40 1.47 5.33
CA ALA A 59 8.71 0.22 6.00
C ALA A 59 9.99 -0.39 5.44
N THR A 60 10.34 -1.59 5.92
CA THR A 60 11.51 -2.32 5.44
C THR A 60 11.14 -3.28 4.30
N VAL A 61 12.13 -3.60 3.47
CA VAL A 61 11.96 -4.53 2.35
C VAL A 61 11.42 -5.90 2.81
N ILE A 62 11.84 -6.40 3.98
CA ILE A 62 11.38 -7.70 4.48
C ILE A 62 9.88 -7.69 4.81
N LEU A 63 9.35 -6.58 5.34
CA LEU A 63 7.93 -6.43 5.62
C LEU A 63 7.12 -6.34 4.32
N ALA A 64 7.60 -5.57 3.35
CA ALA A 64 6.97 -5.47 2.04
C ALA A 64 6.93 -6.82 1.30
N MET A 65 8.01 -7.61 1.38
CA MET A 65 8.04 -8.97 0.85
C MET A 65 7.04 -9.90 1.56
N GLY A 66 6.88 -9.75 2.88
CA GLY A 66 5.91 -10.51 3.66
C GLY A 66 4.46 -10.20 3.27
N GLU A 67 4.12 -8.92 3.07
CA GLU A 67 2.83 -8.49 2.52
C GLU A 67 2.62 -9.06 1.10
N GLY A 68 3.63 -8.99 0.24
CA GLY A 68 3.55 -9.50 -1.13
C GLY A 68 3.26 -11.01 -1.18
N ARG A 69 3.85 -11.79 -0.28
CA ARG A 69 3.57 -13.24 -0.18
C ARG A 69 2.14 -13.52 0.28
N ARG A 70 1.63 -12.78 1.28
CA ARG A 70 0.24 -12.90 1.73
C ARG A 70 -0.75 -12.54 0.63
N ALA A 71 -0.51 -11.43 -0.07
CA ALA A 71 -1.31 -11.04 -1.22
C ALA A 71 -1.31 -12.11 -2.31
N ALA A 72 -0.15 -12.65 -2.67
CA ALA A 72 -0.05 -13.71 -3.69
C ALA A 72 -0.83 -14.98 -3.30
N GLN A 73 -0.75 -15.39 -2.03
CA GLN A 73 -1.51 -16.54 -1.53
C GLN A 73 -3.02 -16.28 -1.60
N SER A 74 -3.47 -15.10 -1.18
CA SER A 74 -4.89 -14.73 -1.22
C SER A 74 -5.43 -14.57 -2.64
N ILE A 75 -4.64 -13.99 -3.55
CA ILE A 75 -4.96 -13.92 -4.98
C ILE A 75 -5.14 -15.33 -5.55
N HIS A 76 -4.22 -16.25 -5.23
CA HIS A 76 -4.31 -17.62 -5.69
C HIS A 76 -5.57 -18.33 -5.19
N GLU A 77 -5.88 -18.19 -3.90
CA GLU A 77 -7.12 -18.73 -3.33
C GLU A 77 -8.36 -18.17 -4.02
N TYR A 78 -8.43 -16.85 -4.24
CA TYR A 78 -9.56 -16.22 -4.94
C TYR A 78 -9.71 -16.74 -6.38
N LEU A 79 -8.62 -16.83 -7.13
CA LEU A 79 -8.65 -17.26 -8.53
C LEU A 79 -8.98 -18.75 -8.69
N THR A 80 -8.65 -19.57 -7.69
CA THR A 80 -8.92 -21.02 -7.72
C THR A 80 -10.32 -21.37 -7.21
N THR A 81 -10.81 -20.66 -6.20
CA THR A 81 -12.08 -20.99 -5.52
C THR A 81 -13.23 -20.06 -5.89
N GLY A 82 -12.94 -18.86 -6.40
CA GLY A 82 -13.91 -17.77 -6.57
C GLY A 82 -14.34 -17.09 -5.26
N VAL A 83 -13.83 -17.54 -4.11
CA VAL A 83 -14.19 -17.02 -2.78
C VAL A 83 -13.41 -15.75 -2.51
N TRP A 84 -14.13 -14.63 -2.44
CA TRP A 84 -13.60 -13.35 -1.99
C TRP A 84 -13.56 -13.29 -0.48
#